data_AF-A0A921IDP5-F1
#
_entry.id   AF-A0A921IDP5-F1
#
_cell.length_a   1.000
_cell.length_b   1.000
_cell.length_c   1.000
_cell.angle_alpha   90.00
_cell.angle_beta   90.00
_cell.angle_gamma   90.00
#
_symmetry.space_group_name_H-M   'P 1'
#
loop_
_entity.id
_entity.type
_entity.pdbx_description
1 polymer ?
#
loop_
_entity_poly.entity_id
_entity_poly.type
_entity_poly.pdbx_seq_one_letter_code
_entity_poly.pdbx_strand_id
1 'polypeptide(L)'
;MKANEVMKLLQISRSTLLRWRKDGILKATKLPSGQYDWDANSVFKILNKGEVRGVYLYARVSTPKQKQDLENQIENLQSFAMKNGYQVKGLYKDIASGISFERRKEFFELLDLVISGKVSKVIITYKDRLSRVGFDLFKYLFSKYHTEIIVMSELTDKKTDQQEIFEEIISLLNAFSMRMYSSRRKKIKEALEDKEVNKDG
;
A
#
# COMPACT_ATOMS: atom_id res chain seq x y z
N MET A 1 14.93 2.46 15.52
CA MET A 1 15.30 3.27 14.33
C MET A 1 16.77 3.68 14.39
N LYS A 2 17.45 3.79 13.24
CA LYS A 2 18.85 4.28 13.21
C LYS A 2 18.91 5.80 13.26
N ALA A 3 19.97 6.38 13.82
CA ALA A 3 20.12 7.84 13.95
C ALA A 3 19.96 8.60 12.62
N ASN A 4 20.55 8.10 11.53
CA ASN A 4 20.45 8.71 10.20
C ASN A 4 19.02 8.72 9.65
N GLU A 5 18.23 7.70 10.00
CA GLU A 5 16.83 7.59 9.60
C GLU A 5 16.00 8.65 10.33
N VAL A 6 16.20 8.80 11.64
CA VAL A 6 15.51 9.81 12.46
C VAL A 6 15.82 11.23 11.99
N MET A 7 17.10 11.53 11.72
CA MET A 7 17.51 12.86 11.23
C MET A 7 16.86 13.21 9.89
N LYS A 8 16.80 12.25 8.95
CA LYS A 8 16.15 12.46 7.65
C LYS A 8 14.64 12.67 7.81
N LEU A 9 14.01 11.86 8.65
CA LEU A 9 12.55 11.88 8.83
C LEU A 9 12.07 13.14 9.56
N LEU A 10 12.77 13.57 10.61
CA LEU A 10 12.44 14.79 11.35
C LEU A 10 13.09 16.06 10.75
N GLN A 11 13.94 15.92 9.74
CA GLN A 11 14.73 17.01 9.14
C GLN A 11 15.55 17.80 10.18
N ILE A 12 16.22 17.09 11.09
CA ILE A 12 17.03 17.68 12.16
C ILE A 12 18.52 17.32 12.03
N SER A 13 19.37 18.18 12.58
CA SER A 13 20.80 17.91 12.71
C SER A 13 21.12 16.89 13.81
N ARG A 14 22.33 16.32 13.77
CA ARG A 14 22.81 15.39 14.79
C ARG A 14 22.91 16.02 16.18
N SER A 15 23.25 17.31 16.25
CA SER A 15 23.30 18.05 17.52
C SER A 15 21.90 18.16 18.14
N THR A 16 20.89 18.49 17.33
CA THR A 16 19.49 18.52 17.78
C THR A 16 19.00 17.14 18.23
N LEU A 17 19.32 16.09 17.47
CA LEU A 17 18.97 14.71 17.82
C LEU A 17 19.51 14.31 19.21
N LEU A 18 20.79 14.58 19.49
CA LEU A 18 21.41 14.26 20.77
C LEU A 18 20.86 15.12 21.92
N ARG A 19 20.59 16.40 21.67
CA ARG A 19 19.97 17.31 22.64
C ARG A 19 18.59 16.80 23.03
N TRP A 20 17.72 16.51 22.06
CA TRP A 20 16.37 15.99 22.31
C TRP A 20 16.37 14.64 23.05
N ARG A 21 17.40 13.81 22.88
CA ARG A 21 17.59 12.62 23.71
C ARG A 21 17.91 12.96 25.17
N LYS A 22 18.84 13.91 25.39
CA LYS A 22 19.24 14.36 26.73
C LYS A 22 18.05 14.97 27.47
N ASP A 23 17.22 15.71 26.75
CA ASP A 23 16.02 16.37 27.28
C ASP A 23 14.84 15.38 27.47
N GLY A 24 15.00 14.11 27.11
CA GLY A 24 13.95 13.08 27.24
C GLY A 24 12.82 13.16 26.21
N ILE A 25 12.91 14.08 25.25
CA ILE A 25 11.92 14.26 24.16
C ILE A 25 11.95 13.05 23.21
N LEU A 26 13.16 12.62 22.82
CA LEU A 26 13.37 11.40 22.04
C LEU A 26 13.88 10.28 22.93
N LYS A 27 13.23 9.12 22.84
CA LYS A 27 13.66 7.92 23.57
C LYS A 27 14.60 7.09 22.71
N ALA A 28 15.66 6.56 23.30
CA ALA A 28 16.60 5.69 22.61
C ALA A 28 17.27 4.72 23.59
N THR A 29 17.47 3.48 23.15
CA THR A 29 18.17 2.44 23.90
C THR A 29 19.59 2.30 23.36
N LYS A 30 20.59 2.27 24.25
CA LYS A 30 21.99 2.06 23.85
C LYS A 30 22.21 0.57 23.60
N LEU A 31 22.65 0.23 22.40
CA LEU A 31 22.99 -1.14 22.02
C LEU A 31 24.41 -1.52 22.50
N PRO A 32 24.73 -2.82 22.64
CA PRO A 32 26.08 -3.29 22.98
C PRO A 32 27.18 -2.77 22.03
N SER A 33 26.82 -2.52 20.76
CA SER A 33 27.72 -1.93 19.75
C SER A 33 28.05 -0.44 20.00
N GLY A 34 27.48 0.19 21.03
CA GLY A 34 27.62 1.61 21.32
C GLY A 34 26.71 2.53 20.49
N GLN A 35 26.02 2.00 19.48
CA GLN A 35 25.01 2.72 18.72
C GLN A 35 23.70 2.87 19.52
N TYR A 36 22.87 3.84 19.13
CA TYR A 36 21.54 4.03 19.71
C TYR A 36 20.47 3.49 18.78
N ASP A 37 19.55 2.69 19.34
CA ASP A 37 18.29 2.34 18.72
C ASP A 37 17.20 3.30 19.20
N TRP A 38 16.73 4.16 18.29
CA TRP A 38 15.77 5.21 18.60
C TRP A 38 14.34 4.66 18.55
N ASP A 39 13.54 4.98 19.57
CA ASP A 39 12.15 4.55 19.67
C ASP A 39 11.29 5.23 18.60
N ALA A 40 10.71 4.42 17.71
CA ALA A 40 9.89 4.92 16.62
C ALA A 40 8.68 5.71 17.11
N ASN A 41 8.06 5.31 18.24
CA ASN A 41 6.88 5.99 18.75
C ASN A 41 7.19 7.44 19.15
N SER A 42 8.30 7.67 19.86
CA SER A 42 8.75 9.02 20.20
C SER A 42 9.07 9.86 18.96
N VAL A 43 9.70 9.27 17.95
CA VAL A 43 10.04 9.94 16.69
C VAL A 43 8.77 10.37 15.94
N PHE A 44 7.85 9.44 15.70
CA PHE A 44 6.61 9.76 14.98
C PHE A 44 5.66 10.66 15.77
N LYS A 45 5.71 10.63 17.11
CA LYS A 45 4.96 11.58 17.94
C LYS A 45 5.44 13.02 17.67
N ILE A 46 6.75 13.24 17.49
CA ILE A 46 7.27 14.56 17.11
C ILE A 46 6.88 14.90 15.67
N LEU A 47 7.07 13.96 14.73
CA LEU A 47 6.71 14.18 13.32
C LEU A 47 5.26 14.64 13.16
N ASN A 48 4.34 13.98 13.87
CA ASN A 48 2.92 14.23 13.82
C ASN A 48 2.43 15.27 14.85
N LYS A 49 3.33 16.11 15.39
CA LYS A 49 3.00 17.21 16.32
C LYS A 49 2.17 16.77 17.55
N GLY A 50 2.47 15.59 18.06
CA GLY A 50 1.81 14.99 19.22
C GLY A 50 0.69 14.00 18.88
N GLU A 51 0.24 13.92 17.62
CA GLU A 51 -0.80 12.98 17.23
C GLU A 51 -0.29 11.53 17.18
N VAL A 52 -1.08 10.63 17.75
CA VAL A 52 -0.81 9.20 17.72
C VAL A 52 -1.16 8.66 16.33
N ARG A 53 -0.27 7.81 15.80
CA ARG A 53 -0.47 7.12 14.52
C ARG A 53 -1.70 6.22 14.56
N GLY A 54 -2.52 6.26 13.51
CA GLY A 54 -3.79 5.54 13.44
C GLY A 54 -3.67 4.09 12.95
N VAL A 55 -4.62 3.26 13.36
CA VAL A 55 -4.89 1.96 12.73
C VAL A 55 -5.95 2.16 11.65
N TYR A 56 -5.71 1.63 10.45
CA TYR A 56 -6.62 1.75 9.33
C TYR A 56 -7.01 0.38 8.78
N LEU A 57 -8.23 0.28 8.26
CA LEU A 57 -8.74 -0.93 7.63
C LEU A 57 -8.68 -0.75 6.12
N TYR A 58 -8.33 -1.81 5.38
CA TYR A 58 -8.40 -1.82 3.93
C TYR A 58 -9.18 -3.03 3.40
N ALA A 59 -10.16 -2.78 2.55
CA ALA A 59 -11.01 -3.78 1.94
C ALA A 59 -11.03 -3.65 0.41
N ARG A 60 -11.14 -4.77 -0.32
CA ARG A 60 -11.19 -4.76 -1.78
C ARG A 60 -12.01 -5.91 -2.33
N VAL A 61 -12.77 -5.64 -3.38
CA VAL A 61 -13.36 -6.66 -4.26
C VAL A 61 -13.05 -6.32 -5.72
N SER A 62 -13.11 -7.32 -6.60
CA SER A 62 -12.70 -7.13 -8.01
C SER A 62 -13.79 -6.48 -8.85
N THR A 63 -15.06 -6.76 -8.55
CA THR A 63 -16.20 -6.29 -9.35
C THR A 63 -17.31 -5.66 -8.50
N PRO A 64 -18.12 -4.75 -9.06
CA PRO A 64 -19.26 -4.17 -8.35
C PRO A 64 -20.33 -5.19 -7.93
N LYS A 65 -20.37 -6.36 -8.59
CA LYS A 65 -21.30 -7.44 -8.24
C LYS A 65 -21.01 -8.01 -6.84
N GLN A 66 -19.77 -7.89 -6.38
CA GLN A 66 -19.30 -8.36 -5.08
C GLN A 66 -19.46 -7.31 -3.97
N LYS A 67 -20.36 -6.32 -4.14
CA LYS A 67 -20.56 -5.26 -3.14
C LYS A 67 -20.94 -5.81 -1.76
N GLN A 68 -21.77 -6.85 -1.72
CA GLN A 68 -22.13 -7.49 -0.45
C GLN A 68 -20.92 -8.13 0.22
N ASP A 69 -20.03 -8.77 -0.54
CA ASP A 69 -18.79 -9.35 -0.01
C ASP A 69 -17.86 -8.27 0.56
N LEU A 70 -17.84 -7.08 -0.06
CA LEU A 70 -17.10 -5.93 0.45
C LEU A 70 -17.65 -5.46 1.80
N GLU A 71 -18.96 -5.39 1.95
CA GLU A 71 -19.61 -5.03 3.22
C GLU A 71 -19.32 -6.05 4.31
N ASN A 72 -19.48 -7.35 4.02
CA ASN A 72 -19.12 -8.44 4.92
C ASN A 72 -17.63 -8.38 5.33
N GLN A 73 -16.75 -8.02 4.39
CA GLN A 73 -15.33 -7.85 4.66
C GLN A 73 -15.05 -6.68 5.62
N ILE A 74 -15.75 -5.56 5.45
CA ILE A 74 -15.63 -4.39 6.32
C ILE A 74 -16.08 -4.72 7.74
N GLU A 75 -17.23 -5.40 7.89
CA GLU A 75 -17.75 -5.82 9.20
C GLU A 75 -16.80 -6.77 9.92
N ASN A 76 -16.21 -7.72 9.19
CA ASN A 76 -15.21 -8.63 9.72
C ASN A 76 -13.95 -7.88 10.20
N LEU A 77 -13.47 -6.91 9.41
CA LEU A 77 -12.31 -6.08 9.76
C LEU A 77 -12.56 -5.25 11.01
N GLN A 78 -13.74 -4.61 11.11
CA GLN A 78 -14.13 -3.82 12.27
C GLN A 78 -14.26 -4.70 13.52
N SER A 79 -14.92 -5.85 13.39
CA SER A 79 -15.08 -6.82 14.49
C SER A 79 -13.73 -7.33 14.98
N PHE A 80 -12.82 -7.67 14.07
CA PHE A 80 -11.47 -8.09 14.41
C PHE A 80 -10.69 -6.97 15.10
N ALA A 81 -10.76 -5.74 14.60
CA ALA A 81 -10.08 -4.60 15.19
C ALA A 81 -10.58 -4.34 16.62
N MET A 82 -11.89 -4.37 16.83
CA MET A 82 -12.51 -4.19 18.14
C MET A 82 -12.09 -5.29 19.12
N LYS A 83 -12.12 -6.57 18.69
CA LYS A 83 -11.72 -7.72 19.52
C LYS A 83 -10.25 -7.65 19.96
N ASN A 84 -9.38 -7.07 19.14
CA ASN A 84 -7.95 -6.91 19.43
C ASN A 84 -7.61 -5.56 20.10
N GLY A 85 -8.62 -4.74 20.44
CA GLY A 85 -8.41 -3.44 21.10
C GLY A 85 -7.77 -2.38 20.20
N TYR A 86 -7.84 -2.52 18.88
CA TYR A 86 -7.32 -1.51 17.96
C TYR A 86 -8.30 -0.35 17.80
N GLN A 87 -7.82 0.88 18.04
CA GLN A 87 -8.57 2.09 17.77
C GLN A 87 -8.45 2.46 16.27
N VAL A 88 -9.46 2.07 15.50
CA VAL A 88 -9.54 2.34 14.05
C VAL A 88 -9.80 3.83 13.82
N LYS A 89 -8.93 4.48 13.03
CA LYS A 89 -9.08 5.89 12.62
C LYS A 89 -9.78 6.07 11.27
N GLY A 90 -9.80 5.02 10.44
CA GLY A 90 -10.43 5.09 9.13
C GLY A 90 -10.50 3.75 8.43
N LEU A 91 -11.36 3.69 7.42
CA LEU A 91 -11.58 2.56 6.54
C LEU A 91 -11.42 3.05 5.11
N TYR A 92 -10.63 2.30 4.34
CA TYR A 92 -10.44 2.50 2.91
C TYR A 92 -10.93 1.27 2.15
N LYS A 93 -11.58 1.47 1.00
CA LYS A 93 -12.13 0.39 0.20
C LYS A 93 -12.07 0.66 -1.30
N ASP A 94 -11.82 -0.39 -2.08
CA ASP A 94 -11.85 -0.28 -3.55
C ASP A 94 -12.66 -1.41 -4.20
N ILE A 95 -13.34 -1.08 -5.29
CA ILE A 95 -13.91 -2.04 -6.22
C ILE A 95 -13.03 -2.03 -7.48
N ALA A 96 -11.99 -2.85 -7.47
CA ALA A 96 -10.96 -2.86 -8.49
C ALA A 96 -10.16 -4.19 -8.47
N SER A 97 -9.51 -4.51 -9.58
CA SER A 97 -8.65 -5.70 -9.71
C SER A 97 -7.56 -5.73 -8.63
N GLY A 98 -7.24 -6.93 -8.15
CA GLY A 98 -6.14 -7.30 -7.28
C GLY A 98 -4.75 -7.23 -7.93
N ILE A 99 -4.65 -7.11 -9.27
CA ILE A 99 -3.40 -6.98 -10.03
C ILE A 99 -3.13 -5.52 -10.44
N SER A 100 -4.13 -4.82 -10.95
CA SER A 100 -3.97 -3.40 -11.36
C SER A 100 -4.27 -2.45 -10.21
N PHE A 101 -3.42 -1.43 -10.06
CA PHE A 101 -3.56 -0.38 -9.05
C PHE A 101 -4.19 0.91 -9.59
N GLU A 102 -4.27 1.09 -10.92
CA GLU A 102 -4.68 2.37 -11.56
C GLU A 102 -6.02 2.92 -11.07
N ARG A 103 -6.96 2.03 -10.69
CA ARG A 103 -8.31 2.39 -10.27
C ARG A 103 -8.52 2.35 -8.75
N ARG A 104 -7.46 2.11 -7.97
CA ARG A 104 -7.55 1.97 -6.51
C ARG A 104 -7.28 3.30 -5.80
N LYS A 105 -8.27 4.19 -5.85
CA LYS A 105 -8.12 5.56 -5.34
C LYS A 105 -7.94 5.56 -3.83
N GLU A 106 -8.79 4.82 -3.11
CA GLU A 106 -8.76 4.77 -1.65
C GLU A 106 -7.49 4.07 -1.14
N PHE A 107 -6.97 3.09 -1.87
CA PHE A 107 -5.65 2.53 -1.59
C PHE A 107 -4.52 3.58 -1.65
N PHE A 108 -4.50 4.44 -2.67
CA PHE A 108 -3.45 5.46 -2.78
C PHE A 108 -3.59 6.53 -1.71
N GLU A 109 -4.82 6.90 -1.32
CA GLU A 109 -5.03 7.79 -0.17
C GLU A 109 -4.48 7.18 1.13
N LEU A 110 -4.71 5.88 1.35
CA LEU A 110 -4.10 5.16 2.47
C LEU A 110 -2.57 5.12 2.37
N LEU A 111 -2.02 4.92 1.17
CA LEU A 111 -0.58 4.90 0.93
C LEU A 111 0.07 6.25 1.25
N ASP A 112 -0.59 7.36 0.90
CA ASP A 112 -0.12 8.72 1.24
C ASP A 112 -0.09 8.94 2.76
N LEU A 113 -1.07 8.38 3.49
CA LEU A 113 -1.04 8.40 4.95
C LEU A 113 0.10 7.55 5.53
N VAL A 114 0.42 6.41 4.91
CA VAL A 114 1.57 5.58 5.30
C VAL A 114 2.87 6.35 5.08
N ILE A 115 3.05 6.94 3.89
CA ILE A 115 4.26 7.68 3.52
C ILE A 115 4.46 8.92 4.41
N SER A 116 3.37 9.59 4.80
CA SER A 116 3.41 10.72 5.74
C SER A 116 3.61 10.32 7.20
N GLY A 117 3.76 9.02 7.50
CA GLY A 117 4.05 8.54 8.85
C GLY A 117 2.86 8.58 9.82
N LYS A 118 1.63 8.69 9.30
CA LYS A 118 0.39 8.82 10.09
C LYS A 118 -0.25 7.49 10.46
N VAL A 119 0.11 6.42 9.77
CA VAL A 119 -0.52 5.09 9.92
C VAL A 119 0.40 4.18 10.71
N SER A 120 -0.02 3.57 11.82
CA SER A 120 0.78 2.57 12.55
C SER A 120 0.54 1.16 12.06
N LYS A 121 -0.71 0.82 11.74
CA LYS A 121 -1.14 -0.50 11.30
C LYS A 121 -2.15 -0.37 10.18
N VAL A 122 -2.07 -1.28 9.22
CA VAL A 122 -3.11 -1.51 8.21
C VAL A 122 -3.61 -2.94 8.36
N ILE A 123 -4.91 -3.10 8.58
CA ILE A 123 -5.54 -4.40 8.74
C ILE A 123 -6.28 -4.77 7.45
N ILE A 124 -6.01 -5.96 6.95
CA ILE A 124 -6.65 -6.57 5.78
C ILE A 124 -7.12 -7.97 6.13
N THR A 125 -8.12 -8.48 5.41
CA THR A 125 -8.60 -9.86 5.60
C THR A 125 -7.60 -10.88 5.09
N TYR A 126 -7.18 -10.73 3.83
CA TYR A 126 -6.28 -11.62 3.10
C TYR A 126 -5.20 -10.82 2.35
N LYS A 127 -4.06 -11.45 2.03
CA LYS A 127 -2.93 -10.79 1.33
C LYS A 127 -3.32 -10.21 -0.03
N ASP A 128 -4.16 -10.93 -0.77
CA ASP A 128 -4.63 -10.60 -2.12
C ASP A 128 -5.59 -9.38 -2.17
N ARG A 129 -6.14 -8.97 -1.01
CA ARG A 129 -6.93 -7.74 -0.91
C ARG A 129 -6.04 -6.53 -1.09
N LEU A 130 -4.83 -6.56 -0.52
CA LEU A 130 -3.82 -5.53 -0.73
C LEU A 130 -3.16 -5.67 -2.10
N SER A 131 -2.67 -6.86 -2.43
CA SER A 131 -2.11 -7.14 -3.75
C SER A 131 -2.05 -8.63 -4.05
N ARG A 132 -2.51 -9.03 -5.24
CA ARG A 132 -2.33 -10.39 -5.74
C ARG A 132 -0.90 -10.70 -6.13
N VAL A 133 -0.13 -9.70 -6.52
CA VAL A 133 1.27 -9.84 -6.94
C VAL A 133 2.13 -8.84 -6.17
N GLY A 134 3.27 -9.29 -5.65
CA GLY A 134 4.19 -8.39 -4.95
C GLY A 134 3.68 -7.90 -3.60
N PHE A 135 2.91 -8.70 -2.86
CA PHE A 135 2.55 -8.39 -1.47
C PHE A 135 3.79 -8.07 -0.62
N ASP A 136 4.89 -8.80 -0.83
CA ASP A 136 6.15 -8.58 -0.12
C ASP A 136 6.78 -7.22 -0.42
N LEU A 137 6.55 -6.65 -1.61
CA LEU A 137 6.96 -5.28 -1.92
C LEU A 137 6.24 -4.29 -1.02
N PHE A 138 4.92 -4.43 -0.85
CA PHE A 138 4.15 -3.56 0.05
C PHE A 138 4.52 -3.78 1.51
N LYS A 139 4.75 -5.02 1.93
CA LYS A 139 5.26 -5.34 3.27
C LYS A 139 6.59 -4.66 3.53
N TYR A 140 7.52 -4.72 2.58
CA TYR A 140 8.80 -4.02 2.67
C TYR A 140 8.62 -2.49 2.71
N LEU A 141 7.80 -1.93 1.81
CA LEU A 141 7.54 -0.50 1.75
C LEU A 141 6.94 0.02 3.06
N PHE A 142 5.90 -0.63 3.58
CA PHE A 142 5.22 -0.22 4.81
C PHE A 142 6.15 -0.32 6.01
N SER A 143 7.02 -1.34 6.04
CA SER A 143 8.03 -1.48 7.09
C SER A 143 9.02 -0.31 7.13
N LYS A 144 9.34 0.33 6.00
CA LYS A 144 10.20 1.54 5.96
C LYS A 144 9.57 2.73 6.66
N TYR A 145 8.24 2.78 6.67
CA TYR A 145 7.50 3.80 7.40
C TYR A 145 7.08 3.32 8.78
N HIS A 146 7.61 2.20 9.28
CA HIS A 146 7.22 1.60 10.56
C HIS A 146 5.73 1.31 10.65
N THR A 147 5.11 0.97 9.52
CA THR A 147 3.71 0.56 9.43
C THR A 147 3.66 -0.96 9.34
N GLU A 148 2.86 -1.58 10.20
CA GLU A 148 2.63 -3.02 10.21
C GLU A 148 1.39 -3.38 9.39
N ILE A 149 1.50 -4.43 8.56
CA ILE A 149 0.33 -4.98 7.85
C ILE A 149 -0.14 -6.21 8.62
N ILE A 150 -1.36 -6.16 9.14
CA ILE A 150 -2.00 -7.26 9.86
C ILE A 150 -2.96 -7.96 8.90
N VAL A 151 -2.76 -9.25 8.69
CA VAL A 151 -3.62 -10.09 7.86
C VAL A 151 -4.44 -10.99 8.78
N MET A 152 -5.78 -10.89 8.72
CA MET A 152 -6.66 -11.65 9.61
C MET A 152 -6.62 -13.16 9.37
N SER A 153 -6.60 -13.58 8.11
CA SER A 153 -6.62 -14.98 7.72
C SER A 153 -5.65 -15.23 6.55
N GLU A 154 -4.96 -16.35 6.58
CA GLU A 154 -4.16 -16.82 5.44
C GLU A 154 -4.98 -17.64 4.43
N LEU A 155 -6.23 -17.98 4.76
CA LEU A 155 -7.10 -18.83 3.94
C LEU A 155 -8.18 -17.98 3.27
N THR A 156 -7.96 -17.57 2.02
CA THR A 156 -8.97 -16.93 1.17
C THR A 156 -10.14 -17.89 0.92
N ASP A 157 -11.37 -17.36 0.78
CA ASP A 157 -12.49 -18.16 0.27
C ASP A 157 -12.15 -18.65 -1.15
N LYS A 158 -11.85 -19.95 -1.27
CA LYS A 158 -11.24 -20.54 -2.47
C LYS A 158 -12.11 -20.41 -3.72
N LYS A 159 -13.44 -20.40 -3.58
CA LYS A 159 -14.34 -20.36 -4.75
C LYS A 159 -14.34 -18.98 -5.40
N THR A 160 -14.52 -17.94 -4.59
CA THR A 160 -14.52 -16.55 -5.07
C THR A 160 -13.12 -16.12 -5.53
N ASP A 161 -12.07 -16.61 -4.87
CA ASP A 161 -10.69 -16.31 -5.26
C ASP A 161 -10.34 -16.88 -6.64
N GLN A 162 -10.71 -18.11 -6.95
CA GLN A 162 -10.47 -18.71 -8.27
C GLN A 162 -11.17 -17.95 -9.41
N GLN A 163 -12.42 -17.53 -9.18
CA GLN A 163 -13.17 -16.75 -10.17
C GLN A 163 -12.52 -15.39 -10.41
N GLU A 164 -12.16 -14.67 -9.35
CA GLU A 164 -11.47 -13.39 -9.46
C GLU A 164 -10.13 -13.52 -10.22
N ILE A 165 -9.32 -14.56 -9.91
CA ILE A 165 -8.06 -14.81 -10.61
C ILE A 165 -8.30 -15.05 -12.11
N PHE A 166 -9.32 -15.85 -12.46
CA PHE A 166 -9.61 -16.17 -13.85
C PHE A 166 -10.06 -14.92 -14.63
N GLU A 167 -10.97 -14.12 -14.06
CA GLU A 167 -11.41 -12.86 -14.66
C GLU A 167 -10.24 -11.90 -14.91
N GLU A 168 -9.27 -11.86 -13.99
CA GLU A 168 -8.08 -11.05 -14.13
C GLU A 168 -7.11 -11.55 -15.19
N ILE A 169 -6.91 -12.87 -15.32
CA ILE A 169 -6.13 -13.45 -16.42
C ILE A 169 -6.76 -13.11 -17.77
N ILE A 170 -8.08 -13.25 -17.89
CA ILE A 170 -8.80 -12.87 -19.11
C ILE A 170 -8.64 -11.37 -19.39
N SER A 171 -8.75 -10.52 -18.37
CA SER A 171 -8.51 -9.08 -18.50
C SER A 171 -7.09 -8.75 -18.98
N LEU A 172 -6.08 -9.43 -18.43
CA LEU A 172 -4.68 -9.30 -18.84
C LEU A 172 -4.49 -9.74 -20.30
N LEU A 173 -5.00 -10.91 -20.68
CA LEU A 173 -4.96 -11.43 -22.05
C LEU A 173 -5.64 -10.48 -23.04
N ASN A 174 -6.78 -9.90 -22.67
CA ASN A 174 -7.47 -8.89 -23.47
C ASN A 174 -6.64 -7.61 -23.62
N ALA A 175 -6.01 -7.14 -22.54
CA ALA A 175 -5.12 -5.98 -22.58
C ALA A 175 -3.91 -6.22 -23.51
N PHE A 176 -3.29 -7.39 -23.43
CA PHE A 176 -2.21 -7.79 -24.34
C PHE A 176 -2.69 -7.89 -25.79
N SER A 177 -3.82 -8.54 -26.03
CA SER A 177 -4.40 -8.68 -27.37
C SER A 177 -4.70 -7.31 -27.98
N MET A 178 -5.34 -6.41 -27.23
CA MET A 178 -5.60 -5.03 -27.68
C MET A 178 -4.31 -4.28 -28.03
N ARG A 179 -3.25 -4.40 -27.21
CA ARG A 179 -1.93 -3.81 -27.52
C ARG A 179 -1.29 -4.39 -28.77
N MET A 180 -1.44 -5.70 -29.00
CA MET A 180 -0.96 -6.33 -30.23
C MET A 180 -1.74 -5.86 -31.46
N TYR A 181 -3.07 -5.78 -31.35
CA TYR A 181 -3.92 -5.29 -32.44
C TYR A 181 -3.69 -3.81 -32.74
N SER A 182 -3.50 -2.96 -31.73
CA SER A 182 -3.19 -1.54 -31.94
C SER A 182 -1.81 -1.35 -32.56
N SER A 183 -0.82 -2.13 -32.12
CA SER A 183 0.53 -2.14 -32.72
C SER A 183 0.49 -2.60 -34.18
N ARG A 184 -0.33 -3.61 -34.50
CA ARG A 184 -0.52 -4.08 -35.88
C ARG A 184 -1.21 -3.02 -36.75
N ARG A 185 -2.25 -2.36 -36.24
CA ARG A 185 -2.91 -1.25 -36.95
C ARG A 185 -1.97 -0.09 -37.20
N LYS A 186 -1.15 0.29 -36.20
CA LYS A 186 -0.15 1.36 -36.34
C LYS A 186 0.87 1.04 -37.45
N LYS A 187 1.43 -0.18 -37.43
CA LYS A 187 2.36 -0.64 -38.48
C LYS A 187 1.74 -0.65 -39.88
N ILE A 188 0.47 -1.05 -39.99
CA ILE A 188 -0.27 -1.02 -41.27
C ILE A 188 -0.47 0.43 -41.74
N LYS A 189 -0.82 1.35 -40.84
CA LYS A 189 -1.02 2.77 -41.17
C LYS A 189 0.28 3.44 -41.62
N GLU A 190 1.38 3.21 -40.90
CA GLU A 190 2.73 3.70 -41.25
C GLU A 190 3.17 3.18 -42.63
N ALA A 191 2.97 1.88 -42.90
CA ALA A 191 3.31 1.29 -44.20
C ALA A 191 2.43 1.75 -45.37
N LEU A 192 1.25 2.32 -45.10
CA LEU A 192 0.38 2.92 -46.11
C LEU A 192 0.76 4.38 -46.37
N GLU A 193 1.07 5.14 -45.32
CA GLU A 193 1.55 6.53 -45.40
C GLU A 193 2.90 6.61 -46.14
N ASP A 194 3.85 5.70 -45.86
CA ASP A 194 5.14 5.60 -46.56
C ASP A 194 5.01 5.27 -48.06
N LYS A 195 3.90 4.65 -48.48
CA LYS A 195 3.61 4.33 -49.88
C LYS A 195 2.94 5.47 -50.64
N GLU A 196 2.23 6.36 -49.96
CA GLU A 196 1.63 7.56 -50.57
C GLU A 196 2.70 8.63 -50.80
N VAL A 197 3.63 8.83 -49.85
CA VAL A 197 4.75 9.80 -49.98
C VAL A 197 5.71 9.45 -51.13
N ASN A 198 5.88 8.16 -51.47
CA ASN A 198 6.76 7.71 -52.55
C ASN A 198 6.09 7.66 -53.94
N LYS A 199 4.83 8.07 -54.08
CA LYS A 199 4.13 8.11 -55.39
C LYS A 199 4.11 9.51 -56.04
N ASP A 200 4.42 10.55 -55.28
CA ASP A 200 4.36 11.95 -55.72
C ASP A 200 5.74 12.60 -55.97
N GLY A 201 6.81 11.80 -56.12
CA GLY A 201 8.18 12.24 -56.46
C GLY A 201 8.73 11.54 -57.69
#